data_AF-A0A7K4BEV7-F1
#
_entry.id   AF-A0A7K4BEV7-F1
#
_cell.length_a   1.000
_cell.length_b   1.000
_cell.length_c   1.000
_cell.angle_alpha   90.00
_cell.angle_beta   90.00
_cell.angle_gamma   90.00
#
_symmetry.space_group_name_H-M   'P 1'
#
loop_
_entity.id
_entity.type
_entity.pdbx_description
1 polymer ?
#
loop_
_entity_poly.entity_id
_entity_poly.type
_entity_poly.pdbx_seq_one_letter_code
_entity_poly.pdbx_strand_id
1 'polypeptide(L)' 'VDALAESLRQEIESVPGIIGARFHHRKGRLYAGEDITYVAILAEHRQEAFAAASRAIDRLKRELHDVEE' A
#
# COMPACT_ATOMS: atom_id res chain seq x y z
N VAL A 1 -1.42 -11.64 1.55
CA VAL A 1 -0.65 -10.44 1.11
C VAL A 1 -0.79 -10.18 -0.38
N ASP A 2 -0.48 -11.12 -1.27
CA ASP A 2 -0.44 -10.80 -2.71
C ASP A 2 -1.82 -10.42 -3.26
N ALA A 3 -2.87 -11.16 -2.84
CA ALA A 3 -4.26 -10.80 -3.13
C ALA A 3 -4.69 -9.45 -2.51
N LEU A 4 -4.16 -9.12 -1.32
CA LEU A 4 -4.40 -7.83 -0.66
C LEU A 4 -3.72 -6.69 -1.41
N ALA A 5 -2.47 -6.88 -1.83
CA ALA A 5 -1.71 -5.90 -2.60
C ALA A 5 -2.38 -5.60 -3.94
N GLU A 6 -2.96 -6.62 -4.60
CA GLU A 6 -3.70 -6.44 -5.85
C GLU A 6 -5.03 -5.70 -5.62
N SER A 7 -5.78 -6.04 -4.57
CA SER A 7 -7.00 -5.32 -4.19
C SER A 7 -6.73 -3.84 -3.88
N LEU A 8 -5.68 -3.56 -3.08
CA LEU A 8 -5.23 -2.21 -2.78
C LEU A 8 -4.80 -1.44 -4.03
N ARG A 9 -4.10 -2.11 -4.95
CA ARG A 9 -3.70 -1.52 -6.23
C ARG A 9 -4.93 -1.06 -7.01
N GLN A 10 -5.90 -1.94 -7.22
CA GLN A 10 -7.09 -1.64 -8.02
C GLN A 10 -7.90 -0.50 -7.40
N GLU A 11 -8.04 -0.48 -6.08
CA GLU A 11 -8.72 0.60 -5.40
C GLU A 11 -7.99 1.94 -5.56
N ILE A 12 -6.67 1.97 -5.35
CA ILE A 12 -5.91 3.20 -5.48
C ILE A 12 -5.91 3.71 -6.92
N GLU A 13 -5.77 2.82 -7.90
CA GLU A 13 -5.83 3.16 -9.32
C GLU A 13 -7.24 3.63 -9.75
N SER A 14 -8.29 3.36 -8.96
CA SER A 14 -9.64 3.88 -9.20
C SER A 14 -9.85 5.32 -8.75
N VAL A 15 -8.92 5.88 -7.96
CA VAL A 15 -9.02 7.25 -7.46
C VAL A 15 -8.71 8.23 -8.61
N PRO A 16 -9.59 9.21 -8.89
CA PRO A 16 -9.33 10.21 -9.91
C PRO A 16 -7.99 10.92 -9.70
N GLY A 17 -7.21 11.06 -10.78
CA GLY A 17 -5.87 11.68 -10.74
C GLY A 17 -4.74 10.73 -10.37
N ILE A 18 -5.01 9.46 -10.03
CA ILE A 18 -3.99 8.43 -9.89
C ILE A 18 -3.71 7.78 -11.25
N ILE A 19 -2.43 7.68 -11.59
CA ILE A 19 -1.94 7.10 -12.85
C ILE A 19 -1.51 5.64 -12.64
N GLY A 20 -1.01 5.30 -11.45
CA GLY A 20 -0.62 3.93 -11.15
C GLY A 20 -0.13 3.72 -9.73
N ALA A 21 -0.24 2.47 -9.25
CA ALA A 21 0.26 2.07 -7.94
C ALA A 21 1.09 0.78 -8.01
N ARG A 22 2.10 0.67 -7.16
CA ARG A 22 2.91 -0.54 -6.98
C ARG A 22 3.10 -0.80 -5.50
N PHE A 23 3.00 -2.08 -5.15
CA PHE A 23 3.16 -2.58 -3.80
C PHE A 23 4.22 -3.67 -3.81
N HIS A 24 5.13 -3.61 -2.85
CA HIS A 24 6.09 -4.68 -2.59
C HIS A 24 6.13 -4.92 -1.09
N HIS A 25 5.91 -6.16 -0.68
CA HIS A 25 5.97 -6.55 0.72
C HIS A 25 6.90 -7.75 0.87
N ARG A 26 7.91 -7.62 1.73
CA ARG A 26 8.88 -8.67 2.02
C ARG A 26 8.30 -9.60 3.08
N LYS A 27 8.14 -10.88 2.74
CA LYS A 27 7.74 -11.94 3.69
C LYS A 27 8.98 -12.67 4.23
N GLY A 28 8.90 -13.17 5.46
CA GLY A 28 9.95 -13.98 6.07
C GLY A 28 10.32 -13.49 7.48
N ARG A 29 11.45 -14.00 8.01
CA ARG A 29 11.98 -13.50 9.29
C ARG A 29 12.52 -12.09 9.07
N LEU A 30 12.06 -11.16 9.90
CA LEU A 30 12.46 -9.76 9.89
C LEU A 30 13.13 -9.43 11.22
N TYR A 31 14.21 -8.66 11.16
CA TYR A 31 14.89 -8.13 12.33
C TYR A 31 14.48 -6.68 12.57
N ALA A 32 14.60 -6.22 13.81
CA ALA A 32 14.27 -4.84 14.17
C ALA A 32 15.08 -3.85 13.31
N GLY A 33 14.38 -2.92 12.65
CA GLY A 33 14.98 -1.94 11.74
C GLY A 33 15.01 -2.35 10.26
N GLU A 34 14.57 -3.55 9.90
CA GLU A 34 14.38 -3.92 8.49
C GLU A 34 13.06 -3.37 7.93
N ASP A 35 13.13 -2.77 6.74
CA ASP A 35 11.96 -2.34 5.98
C ASP A 35 11.17 -3.53 5.44
N ILE A 36 9.84 -3.43 5.55
CA ILE A 36 8.94 -4.56 5.34
C ILE A 36 8.01 -4.35 4.14
N THR A 37 7.62 -3.10 3.88
CA THR A 37 6.62 -2.75 2.89
C THR A 37 7.01 -1.47 2.16
N TYR A 38 6.97 -1.53 0.83
CA TYR A 38 7.18 -0.40 -0.07
C TYR A 38 5.92 -0.16 -0.89
N VAL A 39 5.55 1.12 -1.02
CA VAL A 39 4.43 1.57 -1.84
C VAL A 39 4.92 2.70 -2.72
N ALA A 40 4.64 2.62 -4.02
CA ALA A 40 4.92 3.68 -4.98
C ALA A 40 3.61 4.09 -5.67
N ILE A 41 3.36 5.40 -5.73
CA ILE A 41 2.16 5.98 -6.32
C ILE A 41 2.57 7.05 -7.32
N LEU A 42 1.98 6.98 -8.52
CA LEU A 42 2.09 7.99 -9.55
C LEU A 42 0.74 8.69 -9.68
N ALA A 43 0.73 10.02 -9.67
CA ALA A 43 -0.47 10.83 -9.74
C ALA A 43 -0.22 12.12 -10.53
N GLU A 44 -1.29 12.74 -11.03
CA GLU A 44 -1.26 14.01 -11.76
C GLU A 44 -0.88 15.19 -10.85
N HIS A 45 -1.36 15.20 -9.60
CA HIS A 45 -0.92 16.16 -8.59
C HIS A 45 -0.53 15.48 -7.27
N ARG A 46 0.24 16.24 -6.48
CA ARG A 46 0.84 15.72 -5.25
C ARG A 46 -0.20 15.40 -4.18
N GLN A 47 -1.30 16.15 -4.12
CA GLN A 47 -2.33 15.95 -3.10
C GLN A 47 -2.94 14.55 -3.19
N GLU A 48 -3.24 14.11 -4.41
CA GLU A 48 -3.78 12.80 -4.73
C GLU A 48 -2.76 11.72 -4.39
N ALA A 49 -1.49 11.90 -4.78
CA ALA A 49 -0.41 10.97 -4.43
C ALA A 49 -0.28 10.76 -2.92
N PHE A 50 -0.23 11.84 -2.14
CA PHE A 50 -0.09 11.76 -0.68
C PHE A 50 -1.34 11.17 -0.01
N ALA A 51 -2.53 11.58 -0.45
CA ALA A 51 -3.78 11.05 0.10
C ALA A 51 -3.93 9.55 -0.17
N ALA A 52 -3.59 9.11 -1.39
CA ALA A 52 -3.61 7.70 -1.76
C ALA A 52 -2.56 6.91 -0.97
N ALA A 53 -1.35 7.45 -0.78
CA ALA A 53 -0.29 6.77 -0.03
C ALA A 53 -0.66 6.56 1.44
N SER A 54 -1.25 7.58 2.08
CA SER A 54 -1.74 7.47 3.46
C SER A 54 -2.80 6.36 3.57
N ARG A 55 -3.82 6.39 2.69
CA ARG A 55 -4.88 5.37 2.67
C ARG A 55 -4.33 3.96 2.45
N ALA A 56 -3.36 3.80 1.55
CA ALA A 56 -2.71 2.54 1.26
C ALA A 56 -2.11 1.90 2.53
N ILE A 57 -1.32 2.70 3.26
CA ILE A 57 -0.64 2.24 4.48
C ILE A 57 -1.63 1.97 5.60
N ASP A 58 -2.60 2.87 5.81
CA ASP A 58 -3.60 2.70 6.88
C ASP A 58 -4.43 1.44 6.70
N ARG A 59 -4.72 1.06 5.45
CA ARG A 59 -5.46 -0.17 5.16
C ARG A 59 -4.58 -1.42 5.24
N LEU A 60 -3.37 -1.36 4.71
CA LEU A 60 -2.41 -2.46 4.83
C LEU A 60 -2.15 -2.80 6.31
N LYS A 61 -2.03 -1.78 7.17
CA LYS A 61 -1.90 -1.97 8.62
C LYS A 61 -3.14 -2.60 9.25
N ARG A 62 -4.35 -2.11 8.94
CA ARG A 62 -5.61 -2.69 9.45
C ARG A 62 -5.74 -4.16 9.12
N GLU A 63 -5.62 -4.49 7.84
CA GLU A 63 -5.83 -5.86 7.39
C GLU A 63 -4.72 -6.81 7.80
N LEU A 64 -3.51 -6.34 8.10
CA LEU A 64 -2.45 -7.18 8.68
C LEU A 64 -2.65 -7.43 10.18
N HIS A 65 -3.12 -6.42 10.92
CA HIS A 65 -3.38 -6.56 12.35
C HIS A 65 -4.56 -7.51 12.62
N ASP A 66 -5.57 -7.51 11.73
CA ASP A 66 -6.74 -8.39 11.83
C ASP A 66 -6.44 -9.87 11.50
N VAL A 67 -5.30 -10.21 10.89
CA VAL A 67 -4.90 -11.63 10.66
C VAL A 67 -4.09 -12.21 11.82
N GLU A 68 -3.68 -11.36 12.77
CA GLU A 68 -2.85 -11.76 13.92
C GLU A 68 -3.67 -11.96 15.22
N GLU A 69 -5.00 -11.74 15.20
CA GLU A 69 -5.96 -12.13 16.25
C GLU A 69 -6.71 -13.43 15.90
#